data_AF-A0A2T7SS96-F1
#
_entry.id   AF-A0A2T7SS96-F1
#
_cell.length_a   1.000
_cell.length_b   1.000
_cell.length_c   1.000
_cell.angle_alpha   90.00
_cell.angle_beta   90.00
_cell.angle_gamma   90.00
#
_symmetry.space_group_name_H-M   'P 1'
#
loop_
_entity.id
_entity.type
_entity.pdbx_description
1 polymer ?
#
loop_
_entity_poly.entity_id
_entity_poly.type
_entity_poly.pdbx_seq_one_letter_code
_entity_poly.pdbx_strand_id
1 'polypeptide(L)'
;MRVEFTTEPFDLDEAPAHALVAREVVQGAELDAVDVGPFGNTAEGGADAVLSAVDALLRRSLAAGATRVSLQVNVIEDGPAGGGGRATGDSQADGDSHVTGDGENG
;
A
#
# COMPACT_ATOMS: atom_id res chain seq x y z
N MET A 1 4.38 -1.93 -2.77
CA MET A 1 4.33 -0.95 -3.91
C MET A 1 2.88 -0.79 -4.34
N ARG A 2 2.47 0.39 -4.79
CA ARG A 2 1.11 0.67 -5.27
C ARG A 2 1.12 1.21 -6.69
N VAL A 3 0.15 0.80 -7.49
CA VAL A 3 -0.18 1.41 -8.77
C VAL A 3 -1.64 1.90 -8.77
N GLU A 4 -1.87 3.04 -9.39
CA GLU A 4 -3.19 3.59 -9.69
C GLU A 4 -3.25 3.86 -11.19
N PHE A 5 -4.32 3.48 -11.88
CA PHE A 5 -4.38 3.64 -13.33
C PHE A 5 -5.79 3.80 -13.88
N THR A 6 -5.84 4.40 -15.08
CA THR A 6 -7.02 4.53 -15.93
C THR A 6 -6.68 4.20 -17.38
N THR A 7 -7.68 3.78 -18.15
CA THR A 7 -7.58 3.47 -19.57
C THR A 7 -8.70 4.19 -20.32
N GLU A 8 -8.39 4.75 -21.48
CA GLU A 8 -9.31 5.53 -22.32
C GLU A 8 -9.38 4.95 -23.74
N PRO A 9 -10.48 5.17 -24.50
CA PRO A 9 -11.61 6.06 -24.18
C PRO A 9 -12.65 5.43 -23.24
N PHE A 10 -13.26 6.27 -22.40
CA PHE A 10 -14.44 5.87 -21.63
C PHE A 10 -15.70 6.01 -22.47
N ASP A 11 -16.44 4.92 -22.62
CA ASP A 11 -17.84 4.91 -23.07
C ASP A 11 -18.71 4.65 -21.83
N LEU A 12 -19.80 5.40 -21.68
CA LEU A 12 -20.68 5.31 -20.50
C LEU A 12 -21.78 4.27 -20.67
N ASP A 13 -21.95 3.71 -21.87
CA ASP A 13 -23.02 2.73 -22.14
C ASP A 13 -22.59 1.30 -21.80
N GLU A 14 -21.35 0.91 -22.13
CA GLU A 14 -20.78 -0.41 -21.81
C GLU A 14 -19.31 -0.27 -21.42
N ALA A 15 -18.83 -1.15 -20.53
CA ALA A 15 -17.41 -1.21 -20.19
C ALA A 15 -16.58 -1.58 -21.44
N PRO A 16 -15.66 -0.72 -21.89
CA PRO A 16 -14.91 -0.99 -23.10
C PRO A 16 -13.95 -2.16 -22.91
N ALA A 17 -13.65 -2.88 -24.00
CA ALA A 17 -12.83 -4.10 -23.97
C ALA A 17 -11.48 -3.90 -23.28
N HIS A 18 -10.82 -2.76 -23.50
CA HIS A 18 -9.54 -2.45 -22.86
C HIS A 18 -9.66 -2.30 -21.34
N ALA A 19 -10.79 -1.81 -20.81
CA ALA A 19 -11.01 -1.68 -19.38
C ALA A 19 -11.26 -3.05 -18.73
N LEU A 20 -11.98 -3.95 -19.43
CA LEU A 20 -12.18 -5.34 -18.99
C LEU A 20 -10.85 -6.10 -18.96
N VAL A 21 -10.03 -5.96 -20.00
CA VAL A 21 -8.69 -6.58 -20.06
C VAL A 21 -7.77 -6.05 -18.97
N ALA A 22 -7.77 -4.74 -18.72
CA ALA A 22 -6.97 -4.16 -17.64
C ALA A 22 -7.37 -4.73 -16.27
N ARG A 23 -8.66 -4.91 -16.01
CA ARG A 23 -9.19 -5.55 -14.79
C ARG A 23 -8.77 -7.00 -14.68
N GLU A 24 -8.88 -7.77 -15.76
CA GLU A 24 -8.43 -9.17 -15.81
C GLU A 24 -6.94 -9.29 -15.44
N VAL A 25 -6.09 -8.40 -15.95
CA VAL A 25 -4.65 -8.41 -15.65
C VAL A 25 -4.40 -8.23 -14.17
N VAL A 26 -4.99 -7.21 -13.53
CA VAL A 26 -4.70 -6.94 -12.12
C VAL A 26 -5.38 -7.94 -11.18
N GLN A 27 -6.56 -8.44 -11.52
CA GLN A 27 -7.26 -9.47 -10.75
C GLN A 27 -6.61 -10.85 -10.88
N GLY A 28 -5.95 -11.13 -12.00
CA GLY A 28 -5.23 -12.39 -12.23
C GLY A 28 -3.78 -12.38 -11.76
N ALA A 29 -3.26 -11.24 -11.28
CA ALA A 29 -1.91 -11.13 -10.78
C ALA A 29 -1.82 -11.50 -9.29
N GLU A 30 -0.65 -11.93 -8.85
CA GLU A 30 -0.36 -12.22 -7.43
C GLU A 30 -0.14 -10.91 -6.66
N LEU A 31 -1.20 -10.10 -6.54
CA LEU A 31 -1.22 -8.81 -5.85
C LEU A 31 -1.93 -8.93 -4.51
N ASP A 32 -1.49 -8.13 -3.54
CA ASP A 32 -1.99 -8.16 -2.16
C ASP A 32 -3.37 -7.50 -2.04
N ALA A 33 -3.61 -6.44 -2.81
CA ALA A 33 -4.88 -5.75 -2.87
C ALA A 33 -5.18 -5.23 -4.28
N VAL A 34 -6.45 -5.29 -4.67
CA VAL A 34 -6.95 -4.76 -5.95
C VAL A 34 -8.31 -4.10 -5.69
N ASP A 35 -8.44 -2.83 -6.06
CA ASP A 35 -9.70 -2.10 -6.03
C ASP A 35 -10.03 -1.56 -7.43
N VAL A 36 -11.24 -1.85 -7.90
CA VAL A 36 -11.70 -1.53 -9.25
C VAL A 36 -12.94 -0.64 -9.11
N GLY A 37 -12.74 0.65 -9.35
CA GLY A 37 -13.79 1.65 -9.24
C GLY A 37 -14.16 2.30 -10.58
N PRO A 38 -15.26 3.08 -10.61
CA PRO A 38 -15.66 3.85 -11.78
C PRO A 38 -14.70 5.01 -12.10
N PHE A 39 -13.93 5.49 -11.12
CA PHE A 39 -13.03 6.64 -11.27
C PHE A 39 -11.54 6.24 -11.44
N GLY A 40 -11.24 4.95 -11.42
CA GLY A 40 -9.88 4.44 -11.50
C GLY A 40 -9.75 3.08 -10.86
N ASN A 41 -8.62 2.44 -11.10
CA ASN A 41 -8.27 1.16 -10.54
C ASN A 41 -7.00 1.33 -9.73
N THR A 42 -6.93 0.69 -8.56
CA THR A 42 -5.73 0.66 -7.73
C THR A 42 -5.33 -0.79 -7.47
N ALA A 43 -4.04 -1.03 -7.37
CA ALA A 43 -3.52 -2.33 -6.97
C ALA A 43 -2.23 -2.17 -6.16
N GLU A 44 -2.07 -3.02 -5.16
CA GLU A 44 -0.93 -3.02 -4.26
C GLU A 44 -0.32 -4.42 -4.18
N GLY A 45 1.01 -4.48 -4.04
CA GLY A 45 1.73 -5.74 -3.95
C GLY A 45 3.23 -5.58 -3.82
N GLY A 46 3.93 -6.71 -3.82
CA GLY A 46 5.38 -6.78 -3.98
C GLY A 46 5.85 -6.08 -5.27
N ALA A 47 7.04 -5.49 -5.25
CA ALA A 47 7.54 -4.66 -6.36
C ALA A 47 7.56 -5.41 -7.70
N ASP A 48 8.07 -6.64 -7.73
CA ASP A 48 8.14 -7.45 -8.96
C ASP A 48 6.76 -7.82 -9.49
N ALA A 49 5.81 -8.13 -8.59
CA ALA A 49 4.43 -8.45 -8.97
C ALA A 49 3.72 -7.21 -9.56
N VAL A 50 3.85 -6.05 -8.92
CA VAL A 50 3.27 -4.79 -9.41
C VAL A 50 3.88 -4.39 -10.75
N LEU A 51 5.20 -4.44 -10.90
CA LEU A 51 5.87 -4.07 -12.16
C LEU A 51 5.52 -5.04 -13.29
N SER A 52 5.39 -6.34 -13.00
CA SER A 52 4.92 -7.34 -13.97
C SER A 52 3.47 -7.07 -14.39
N ALA A 53 2.60 -6.73 -13.44
CA ALA A 53 1.22 -6.35 -13.74
C ALA A 53 1.16 -5.08 -14.60
N VAL A 54 2.01 -4.08 -14.34
CA VAL A 54 2.10 -2.85 -15.14
C VAL A 54 2.52 -3.14 -16.58
N ASP A 55 3.54 -3.97 -16.81
CA ASP A 55 3.95 -4.35 -18.18
C ASP A 55 2.80 -5.04 -18.94
N ALA A 56 2.17 -6.05 -18.31
CA ALA A 56 1.06 -6.77 -18.91
C ALA A 56 -0.15 -5.84 -19.19
N LEU A 57 -0.46 -4.95 -18.25
CA LEU A 57 -1.56 -3.99 -18.34
C LEU A 57 -1.35 -3.06 -19.53
N LEU A 58 -0.18 -2.45 -19.66
CA LEU A 58 0.12 -1.54 -20.76
C LEU A 58 0.00 -2.24 -22.11
N ARG A 59 0.63 -3.41 -22.26
CA ARG A 59 0.60 -4.16 -23.53
C ARG A 59 -0.80 -4.62 -23.90
N ARG A 60 -1.51 -5.28 -22.97
CA ARG A 60 -2.80 -5.90 -23.25
C ARG A 60 -3.90 -4.85 -23.42
N SER A 61 -3.89 -3.77 -22.65
CA SER A 61 -4.89 -2.70 -22.77
C SER A 61 -4.77 -1.98 -24.12
N LEU A 62 -3.54 -1.64 -24.54
CA LEU A 62 -3.31 -1.02 -25.84
C LEU A 62 -3.69 -1.96 -27.00
N ALA A 63 -3.36 -3.25 -26.90
CA ALA A 63 -3.78 -4.25 -27.88
C ALA A 63 -5.32 -4.43 -27.93
N ALA A 64 -6.00 -4.22 -26.81
CA ALA A 64 -7.46 -4.26 -26.69
C ALA A 64 -8.16 -2.94 -27.06
N GLY A 65 -7.42 -1.98 -27.61
CA GLY A 65 -7.98 -0.74 -28.16
C GLY A 65 -8.00 0.45 -27.20
N ALA A 66 -7.28 0.40 -26.08
CA ALA A 66 -6.98 1.63 -25.34
C ALA A 66 -6.15 2.55 -26.25
N THR A 67 -6.55 3.81 -26.36
CA THR A 67 -5.76 4.84 -27.06
C THR A 67 -4.89 5.62 -26.10
N ARG A 68 -5.19 5.53 -24.80
CA ARG A 68 -4.41 6.15 -23.72
C ARG A 68 -4.51 5.34 -22.44
N VAL A 69 -3.39 5.27 -21.73
CA VAL A 69 -3.29 4.72 -20.38
C VAL A 69 -2.59 5.76 -19.51
N SER A 70 -3.18 6.10 -18.37
CA SER A 70 -2.55 6.97 -17.36
C SER A 70 -2.31 6.13 -16.11
N LEU A 71 -1.13 6.26 -15.51
CA LEU A 71 -0.80 5.54 -14.28
C LEU A 71 0.11 6.35 -13.37
N GLN A 72 0.03 6.05 -12.08
CA GLN A 72 0.94 6.50 -11.03
C GLN A 72 1.45 5.28 -10.28
N VAL A 73 2.75 5.22 -10.02
CA VAL A 73 3.38 4.17 -9.21
C VAL A 73 4.00 4.81 -7.99
N ASN A 74 3.71 4.25 -6.82
CA ASN A 74 4.23 4.71 -5.54
C ASN A 74 4.94 3.55 -4.82
N VAL A 75 6.14 3.81 -4.29
CA VAL A 75 6.73 2.93 -3.28
C VAL A 75 6.06 3.27 -1.96
N ILE A 76 5.38 2.28 -1.37
CA ILE A 76 4.78 2.37 -0.05
C ILE A 76 5.66 1.57 0.91
N GLU A 77 5.98 2.11 2.07
CA GLU A 77 6.62 1.36 3.13
C GLU A 77 5.61 0.35 3.68
N ASP A 78 6.06 -0.87 3.98
CA ASP A 78 5.27 -1.78 4.80
C ASP A 78 5.13 -1.14 6.17
N GLY A 79 4.02 -0.45 6.40
CA GLY A 79 3.66 0.03 7.73
C GLY A 79 3.73 -1.15 8.69
N PRO A 80 4.26 -1.00 9.91
CA PRO A 80 4.43 -2.14 10.80
C PRO A 80 3.06 -2.80 10.98
N ALA A 81 2.94 -4.05 10.50
CA ALA A 81 1.78 -4.88 10.76
C ALA A 81 1.52 -4.81 12.26
N GLY A 82 0.39 -4.20 12.66
CA GLY A 82 0.14 -3.65 13.98
C GLY A 82 0.70 -4.49 15.13
N GLY A 83 1.91 -4.18 15.55
CA GLY A 83 2.60 -4.77 16.69
C GLY A 83 2.28 -4.00 17.97
N GLY A 84 0.99 -3.83 18.27
CA GLY A 84 0.54 -3.33 19.58
C GLY A 84 0.69 -4.41 20.64
N GLY A 85 1.92 -4.77 21.00
CA GLY A 85 2.19 -5.89 21.88
C GLY A 85 3.56 -5.83 22.55
N ARG A 86 3.60 -5.15 23.71
CA ARG A 86 4.57 -5.28 24.82
C ARG A 86 6.02 -4.87 24.55
N ALA A 87 6.39 -3.70 25.08
CA ALA A 87 7.65 -3.58 25.79
C ALA A 87 7.41 -3.93 27.27
N THR A 88 7.66 -5.20 27.63
CA THR A 88 8.24 -5.55 28.94
C THR A 88 9.61 -4.84 29.01
N GLY A 89 9.95 -4.03 30.01
CA GLY A 89 10.03 -4.36 31.43
C GLY A 89 11.52 -4.46 31.82
N ASP A 90 11.87 -3.89 32.97
CA ASP A 90 13.19 -3.79 33.63
C ASP A 90 14.19 -2.74 33.10
N SER A 91 14.83 -1.91 33.92
CA SER A 91 15.17 -2.04 35.35
C SER A 91 15.25 -0.65 36.00
N GLN A 92 14.70 -0.47 37.21
CA GLN A 92 15.14 0.62 38.08
C GLN A 92 15.54 0.06 39.44
N ALA A 93 16.85 0.07 39.64
CA ALA A 93 17.58 -0.53 40.73
C ALA A 93 17.32 0.18 42.06
N ASP A 94 17.49 -0.62 43.12
CA ASP A 94 17.60 -0.21 44.51
C ASP A 94 18.62 0.92 44.69
N GLY A 95 18.18 1.97 45.40
CA GLY A 95 18.99 3.11 45.81
C GLY A 95 18.54 3.58 47.18
N ASP A 96 18.94 2.83 48.20
CA ASP A 96 18.92 3.23 49.61
C ASP A 96 19.64 4.58 49.77
N SER A 97 18.91 5.60 50.23
CA SER A 97 19.50 6.85 50.69
C SER A 97 18.91 7.23 52.06
N HIS A 98 19.43 6.54 53.06
CA HIS A 98 19.73 7.10 54.37
C HIS A 98 20.46 8.45 54.24
N VAL A 99 19.82 9.57 54.62
CA VAL A 99 20.35 10.71 55.40
C VAL A 99 19.18 11.67 55.69
N THR A 100 18.75 11.77 56.95
CA THR A 100 18.19 13.02 57.49
C THR A 100 18.91 13.32 58.81
N GLY A 101 19.95 14.13 58.69
CA GLY A 101 20.54 14.86 59.79
C GLY A 101 20.49 16.34 59.45
N ASP A 102 19.61 17.05 60.14
CA ASP A 102 19.66 18.49 60.46
C ASP A 102 18.62 18.63 61.59
N GLY A 103 18.94 18.95 62.84
CA GLY A 103 19.94 19.93 63.25
C GLY A 103 19.23 21.26 63.51
N GLU A 104 18.76 21.43 64.75
CA GLU A 104 18.50 22.71 65.43
C GLU A 104 17.34 23.61 64.97
N ASN A 105 16.38 23.83 65.87
CA ASN A 105 16.07 25.17 66.40
C ASN A 105 15.40 25.01 67.77
N GLY A 106 15.92 25.73 68.76
CA GLY A 106 15.50 25.71 70.17
C GLY A 106 14.29 26.58 70.50
#